data_AF-A0A669E966-F1
#
_entry.id   AF-A0A669E966-F1
#
_cell.length_a   1.000
_cell.length_b   1.000
_cell.length_c   1.000
_cell.angle_alpha   90.00
_cell.angle_beta   90.00
_cell.angle_gamma   90.00
#
_symmetry.space_group_name_H-M   'P 1'
#
loop_
_entity.id
_entity.type
_entity.pdbx_description
1 polymer ?
#
loop_
_entity_poly.entity_id
_entity_poly.type
_entity_poly.pdbx_seq_one_letter_code
_entity_poly.pdbx_strand_id
1 'polypeptide(L)'
;MLFTVRTEFIDSVSECVLNKLLDKLLEQHVINDQEMESVRSQQSRADKARDVIDTVRRKGNEASSLLISALCEEDRCLSKELNLTLYLRVCRNTFRVQY
;
A
#
# COMPACT_ATOMS: atom_id res chain seq x y z
N MET A 1 11.79 1.08 -13.17
CA MET A 1 11.95 1.52 -11.76
C MET A 1 10.76 1.21 -10.84
N LEU A 2 9.66 0.58 -11.30
CA LEU A 2 8.51 0.23 -10.42
C LEU A 2 8.61 -1.18 -9.80
N PHE A 3 9.32 -2.11 -10.47
CA PHE A 3 9.45 -3.48 -10.00
C PHE A 3 10.31 -3.62 -8.74
N THR A 4 11.33 -2.78 -8.57
CA THR A 4 12.25 -2.82 -7.41
C THR A 4 11.55 -2.48 -6.11
N VAL A 5 10.74 -1.41 -6.11
CA VAL A 5 9.95 -0.97 -4.95
C VAL A 5 8.97 -2.06 -4.50
N ARG A 6 8.38 -2.81 -5.45
CA ARG A 6 7.49 -3.94 -5.13
C ARG A 6 8.24 -5.06 -4.41
N THR A 7 9.44 -5.39 -4.84
CA THR A 7 10.24 -6.47 -4.24
C THR A 7 10.79 -6.07 -2.87
N GLU A 8 11.30 -4.84 -2.72
CA GLU A 8 11.72 -4.31 -1.42
C GLU A 8 10.53 -4.20 -0.46
N PHE A 9 9.36 -3.76 -0.92
CA PHE A 9 8.17 -3.72 -0.09
C PHE A 9 7.81 -5.10 0.44
N ILE A 10 7.81 -6.10 -0.43
CA ILE A 10 7.53 -7.50 -0.09
C ILE A 10 8.52 -8.04 0.94
N ASP A 11 9.80 -7.70 0.81
CA ASP A 11 10.88 -8.22 1.65
C ASP A 11 10.93 -7.53 3.02
N SER A 12 10.83 -6.19 3.03
CA SER A 12 10.95 -5.35 4.22
C SER A 12 9.66 -5.28 5.05
N VAL A 13 8.47 -5.47 4.46
CA VAL A 13 7.21 -5.40 5.21
C VAL A 13 7.01 -6.66 6.05
N SER A 14 6.72 -6.47 7.34
CA SER A 14 6.36 -7.57 8.23
C SER A 14 4.88 -7.93 8.09
N GLU A 15 4.52 -9.20 8.37
CA GLU A 15 3.13 -9.66 8.27
C GLU A 15 2.17 -8.87 9.16
N CYS A 16 2.63 -8.44 10.34
CA CYS A 16 1.84 -7.58 11.23
C CYS A 16 1.48 -6.24 10.59
N VAL A 17 2.45 -5.58 9.93
CA VAL A 17 2.22 -4.31 9.22
C VAL A 17 1.26 -4.55 8.06
N LEU A 18 1.43 -5.67 7.34
CA LEU A 18 0.56 -6.01 6.22
C LEU A 18 -0.91 -6.23 6.62
N ASN A 19 -1.14 -6.94 7.72
CA ASN A 19 -2.49 -7.16 8.25
C ASN A 19 -3.12 -5.84 8.70
N LYS A 20 -2.37 -4.96 9.37
CA LYS A 20 -2.87 -3.63 9.74
C LYS A 20 -3.18 -2.76 8.52
N LEU A 21 -2.36 -2.82 7.48
CA LEU A 21 -2.63 -2.12 6.21
C LEU A 21 -3.93 -2.65 5.59
N LEU A 22 -4.14 -3.97 5.60
CA LEU A 22 -5.38 -4.59 5.13
C LEU A 22 -6.61 -4.14 5.93
N ASP A 23 -6.52 -4.13 7.27
CA ASP A 23 -7.63 -3.66 8.11
C ASP A 23 -7.97 -2.19 7.82
N LYS A 24 -6.96 -1.33 7.65
CA LYS A 24 -7.20 0.07 7.25
C LYS A 24 -7.80 0.20 5.84
N LEU A 25 -7.38 -0.63 4.89
CA LEU A 25 -7.96 -0.66 3.54
C LEU A 25 -9.43 -1.11 3.57
N LEU A 26 -9.79 -2.05 4.45
CA LEU A 26 -11.16 -2.48 4.65
C LEU A 26 -12.00 -1.40 5.33
N GLU A 27 -11.48 -0.77 6.38
CA GLU A 27 -12.14 0.33 7.10
C GLU A 27 -12.43 1.52 6.17
N GLN A 28 -11.51 1.81 5.24
CA GLN A 28 -11.68 2.85 4.23
C GLN A 28 -12.52 2.39 3.02
N HIS A 29 -13.11 1.19 3.04
CA HIS A 29 -13.90 0.60 1.96
C HIS A 29 -13.15 0.54 0.61
N VAL A 30 -11.83 0.52 0.63
CA VAL A 30 -10.99 0.39 -0.58
C VAL A 30 -11.07 -1.03 -1.12
N ILE A 31 -11.14 -2.01 -0.22
CA ILE A 31 -11.32 -3.43 -0.53
C ILE A 31 -12.61 -3.92 0.12
N ASN A 32 -13.31 -4.84 -0.55
CA ASN A 32 -14.48 -5.48 0.04
C ASN A 32 -14.07 -6.72 0.86
N ASP A 33 -14.98 -7.28 1.67
CA ASP A 33 -14.72 -8.47 2.48
C ASP A 33 -14.27 -9.68 1.65
N GLN A 34 -14.74 -9.80 0.40
CA GLN A 34 -14.38 -10.90 -0.48
C GLN A 34 -12.94 -10.76 -1.04
N GLU A 35 -12.52 -9.54 -1.38
CA GLU A 35 -11.14 -9.20 -1.75
C GLU A 35 -10.23 -9.36 -0.53
N MET A 36 -10.65 -8.89 0.64
CA MET A 36 -9.95 -9.05 1.92
C MET A 36 -9.67 -10.52 2.23
N GLU A 37 -10.68 -11.38 2.14
CA GLU A 37 -10.54 -12.83 2.38
C GLU A 37 -9.63 -13.49 1.33
N SER A 38 -9.69 -13.05 0.08
CA SER A 38 -8.77 -13.52 -0.98
C SER A 38 -7.31 -13.18 -0.63
N VAL A 39 -7.04 -11.95 -0.17
CA VAL A 39 -5.68 -11.57 0.23
C VAL A 39 -5.27 -12.30 1.51
N ARG A 40 -6.14 -12.42 2.51
CA ARG A 40 -5.85 -13.16 3.76
C ARG A 40 -5.60 -14.65 3.53
N SER A 41 -6.26 -15.24 2.53
CA SER A 41 -6.09 -16.64 2.15
C SER A 41 -4.71 -16.95 1.55
N GLN A 42 -3.94 -15.93 1.15
CA GLN A 42 -2.58 -16.13 0.67
C GLN A 42 -1.69 -16.63 1.83
N GLN A 43 -1.02 -17.76 1.63
CA GLN A 43 -0.21 -18.39 2.67
C GLN A 43 1.18 -17.74 2.84
N SER A 44 1.65 -17.04 1.80
CA SER A 44 2.95 -16.39 1.75
C SER A 44 2.81 -14.89 1.99
N ARG A 45 3.64 -14.33 2.87
CA ARG A 45 3.75 -12.88 3.09
C ARG A 45 4.02 -12.13 1.79
N ALA A 46 4.84 -12.70 0.92
CA ALA A 46 5.20 -12.10 -0.35
C ALA A 46 4.03 -12.03 -1.32
N ASP A 47 3.21 -13.08 -1.35
CA ASP A 47 2.04 -13.13 -2.20
C ASP A 47 0.93 -12.23 -1.65
N LYS A 48 0.71 -12.21 -0.32
CA LYS A 48 -0.16 -11.21 0.34
C LYS A 48 0.23 -9.78 -0.05
N ALA A 49 1.50 -9.43 0.11
CA ALA A 49 2.00 -8.08 -0.18
C ALA A 49 1.84 -7.71 -1.67
N ARG A 50 2.05 -8.67 -2.57
CA ARG A 50 1.79 -8.49 -4.00
C ARG A 50 0.32 -8.22 -4.27
N ASP A 51 -0.57 -9.00 -3.64
CA ASP A 51 -2.01 -8.85 -3.80
C ASP A 51 -2.53 -7.51 -3.24
N VAL A 52 -1.99 -7.03 -2.11
CA VAL A 52 -2.28 -5.69 -1.58
C VAL A 52 -1.90 -4.62 -2.60
N ILE A 53 -0.68 -4.68 -3.15
CA ILE A 53 -0.22 -3.71 -4.14
C ILE A 53 -1.06 -3.76 -5.42
N ASP A 54 -1.38 -4.96 -5.92
CA ASP A 54 -2.19 -5.11 -7.13
C ASP A 54 -3.64 -4.66 -6.90
N THR A 55 -4.19 -4.86 -5.71
CA THR A 55 -5.53 -4.38 -5.35
C THR A 55 -5.56 -2.86 -5.24
N VAL A 56 -4.60 -2.26 -4.53
CA VAL A 56 -4.42 -0.82 -4.45
C VAL A 56 -4.23 -0.19 -5.82
N ARG A 57 -3.43 -0.82 -6.69
CA ARG A 57 -3.21 -0.38 -8.06
C ARG A 57 -4.48 -0.47 -8.92
N ARG A 58 -5.29 -1.53 -8.73
CA ARG A 58 -6.58 -1.70 -9.43
C ARG A 58 -7.62 -0.68 -8.98
N LYS A 59 -7.63 -0.29 -7.71
CA LYS A 59 -8.56 0.75 -7.21
C LYS A 59 -8.14 2.16 -7.61
N GLY A 60 -6.83 2.41 -7.73
CA GLY A 60 -6.30 3.66 -8.26
C GLY A 60 -5.58 4.51 -7.21
N ASN A 61 -5.42 5.79 -7.52
CA ASN A 61 -4.50 6.66 -6.77
C ASN A 61 -4.94 6.93 -5.33
N GLU A 62 -6.25 6.98 -5.06
CA GLU A 62 -6.81 7.16 -3.70
C GLU A 62 -6.37 6.03 -2.76
N ALA A 63 -6.53 4.79 -3.23
CA ALA A 63 -6.08 3.61 -2.49
C ALA A 63 -4.56 3.63 -2.24
N SER A 64 -3.77 4.08 -3.22
CA SER A 64 -2.31 4.21 -3.06
C SER A 64 -1.95 5.25 -2.02
N SER A 65 -2.63 6.40 -2.03
CA SER A 65 -2.41 7.46 -1.04
C SER A 65 -2.73 6.96 0.37
N LEU A 66 -3.84 6.24 0.53
CA LEU A 66 -4.24 5.63 1.80
C LEU A 66 -3.25 4.59 2.29
N LEU A 67 -2.80 3.67 1.43
CA LEU A 67 -1.79 2.67 1.76
C LEU A 67 -0.50 3.33 2.26
N ILE A 68 -0.04 4.38 1.56
CA ILE A 68 1.17 5.11 1.93
C ILE A 68 0.98 5.85 3.26
N SER A 69 -0.18 6.46 3.49
CA SER A 69 -0.51 7.14 4.76
C SER A 69 -0.49 6.15 5.92
N ALA A 70 -1.18 5.01 5.76
CA ALA A 70 -1.22 3.94 6.74
C ALA A 70 0.18 3.36 7.02
N LEU A 71 0.99 3.17 5.98
CA LEU A 71 2.38 2.71 6.13
C LEU A 71 3.24 3.76 6.85
N CYS A 72 3.05 5.05 6.59
CA CYS A 72 3.80 6.12 7.25
C CYS A 72 3.46 6.25 8.74
N GLU A 73 2.20 5.96 9.10
CA GLU A 73 1.74 5.91 10.49
C GLU A 73 2.28 4.70 11.24
N GLU A 74 2.26 3.52 10.62
CA GLU A 74 2.74 2.28 11.24
C GLU A 74 4.27 2.20 11.25
N ASP A 75 4.92 2.57 10.14
CA ASP A 75 6.36 2.50 9.98
C ASP A 75 6.92 3.60 9.05
N ARG A 76 7.25 4.73 9.68
CA ARG A 76 7.83 5.89 9.02
C ARG A 76 9.24 5.60 8.44
N CYS A 77 9.96 4.62 8.99
CA CYS A 77 11.29 4.25 8.52
C CYS A 77 11.20 3.48 7.20
N LEU A 78 10.32 2.47 7.14
CA LEU A 78 9.99 1.72 5.94
C LEU A 78 9.47 2.62 4.81
N SER A 79 8.59 3.58 5.12
CA SER A 79 8.11 4.58 4.16
C SER A 79 9.25 5.36 3.49
N LYS A 80 10.28 5.72 4.27
CA LYS A 80 11.45 6.48 3.83
C LYS A 80 12.41 5.62 3.02
N GLU A 81 12.59 4.37 3.42
CA GLU A 81 13.44 3.37 2.78
C GLU A 81 12.88 2.96 1.40
N LEU A 82 11.57 2.75 1.32
CA LEU A 82 10.86 2.41 0.09
C LEU A 82 10.69 3.58 -0.90
N ASN A 83 11.14 4.79 -0.53
CA ASN A 83 11.10 6.00 -1.36
C ASN A 83 9.75 6.26 -2.05
N LEU A 84 8.64 5.87 -1.41
CA LEU A 84 7.26 6.07 -1.89
C LEU A 84 6.92 7.56 -2.08
N THR A 85 7.75 8.44 -1.52
CA THR A 85 7.80 9.89 -1.79
C THR A 85 7.86 10.23 -3.29
N LEU A 86 8.45 9.38 -4.14
CA LEU A 86 8.48 9.61 -5.60
C LEU A 86 7.15 9.28 -6.30
N TYR A 87 6.35 8.34 -5.80
CA TYR A 87 4.99 8.10 -6.32
C TYR A 87 4.08 9.32 -6.05
N LEU A 88 4.25 9.96 -4.89
CA LEU A 88 3.64 11.26 -4.64
C LEU A 88 4.24 12.34 -5.54
N ARG A 89 5.51 12.31 -5.96
CA ARG A 89 6.01 13.34 -6.90
C ARG A 89 5.31 13.27 -8.28
N VAL A 90 4.81 12.10 -8.67
CA VAL A 90 3.99 11.91 -9.87
C VAL A 90 2.51 12.29 -9.64
N CYS A 91 1.94 12.07 -8.45
CA CYS A 91 0.53 12.40 -8.15
C CYS A 91 0.32 13.79 -7.50
N ARG A 92 1.34 14.38 -6.89
CA ARG A 92 1.34 15.70 -6.21
C ARG A 92 1.55 16.84 -7.19
N ASN A 93 1.65 16.55 -8.49
CA ASN A 93 1.53 17.55 -9.54
C ASN A 93 0.07 17.83 -9.94
N THR A 94 -0.93 17.24 -9.26
CA THR A 94 -2.36 17.47 -9.52
C THR A 94 -3.12 18.06 -8.33
N PHE A 95 -2.47 18.43 -7.22
CA PHE A 95 -3.13 19.15 -6.11
C PHE A 95 -2.30 20.33 -5.61
N ARG A 96 -1.81 21.14 -6.55
CA ARG A 96 -1.41 22.53 -6.28
C ARG A 96 -2.39 23.48 -6.97
N VAL A 97 -3.61 23.55 -6.44
CA VAL A 97 -4.45 24.75 -6.61
C VAL A 97 -5.07 25.08 -5.26
N GLN A 98 -4.61 26.21 -4.72
CA GLN A 98 -5.17 27.18 -3.77
C GLN A 98 -6.14 26.70 -2.67
N TYR A 99 -5.82 27.01 -1.41
CA TYR A 99 -6.33 28.20 -0.70
C TYR A 99 -5.28 28.72 0.29
#